data_AF-B9MQP3-F1
#
_entry.id   AF-B9MQP3-F1
#
_cell.length_a   1.000
_cell.length_b   1.000
_cell.length_c   1.000
_cell.angle_alpha   90.00
_cell.angle_beta   90.00
_cell.angle_gamma   90.00
#
_symmetry.space_group_name_H-M   'P 1'
#
loop_
_entity.id
_entity.type
_entity.pdbx_description
1 polymer ?
#
loop_
_entity_poly.entity_id
_entity_poly.type
_entity_poly.pdbx_seq_one_letter_code
_entity_poly.pdbx_strand_id
1 'polypeptide(L)'
;MYTCEFGIIYKIDQGKKYYEYEPERYDCVYINCDIVLDWWEVGLNQVKTYIGVGFEKEFYGIDVDGVSLIPPESLSVFEKIVESDPRTKEDPSLKELLKKIKKAKEENKYMICFGV
;
A
#
# COMPACT_ATOMS: atom_id res chain seq x y z
N MET A 1 -11.56 14.47 -4.01
CA MET A 1 -11.75 13.03 -3.76
C MET A 1 -10.36 12.52 -3.47
N TYR A 2 -10.12 12.08 -2.24
CA TYR A 2 -8.79 11.65 -1.81
C TYR A 2 -8.50 10.23 -2.33
N THR A 3 -7.25 9.98 -2.72
CA THR A 3 -6.82 8.69 -3.25
C THR A 3 -5.61 8.16 -2.52
N CYS A 4 -5.63 6.85 -2.27
CA CYS A 4 -4.46 6.08 -1.89
C CYS A 4 -3.92 5.37 -3.14
N GLU A 5 -2.67 5.65 -3.48
CA GLU A 5 -2.03 5.19 -4.70
C GLU A 5 -0.93 4.17 -4.39
N PHE A 6 -1.13 2.92 -4.81
CA PHE A 6 -0.28 1.79 -4.42
C PHE A 6 0.60 1.30 -5.55
N GLY A 7 1.91 1.29 -5.33
CA GLY A 7 2.91 0.82 -6.29
C GLY A 7 3.90 -0.19 -5.71
N ILE A 8 4.77 -0.74 -6.55
CA ILE A 8 5.82 -1.70 -6.15
C ILE A 8 7.18 -1.00 -6.22
N ILE A 9 7.97 -1.12 -5.15
CA ILE A 9 9.36 -0.69 -5.15
C ILE A 9 10.24 -1.86 -5.62
N TYR A 10 10.62 -1.86 -6.90
CA TYR A 10 11.43 -2.93 -7.50
C TYR A 10 12.81 -3.10 -6.86
N LYS A 11 13.44 -2.00 -6.46
CA LYS A 11 14.74 -1.99 -5.76
C LYS A 11 14.64 -1.05 -4.57
N ILE A 12 14.54 -1.63 -3.39
CA ILE A 12 14.53 -0.87 -2.14
C ILE A 12 15.91 -0.26 -1.87
N ASP A 13 15.92 1.01 -1.51
CA ASP A 13 17.06 1.74 -1.00
C ASP A 13 16.71 2.22 0.41
N GLN A 14 17.39 1.71 1.43
CA GLN A 14 17.17 2.06 2.84
C GLN A 14 17.72 3.44 3.21
N GLY A 15 18.65 3.99 2.42
CA GLY A 15 19.17 5.34 2.58
C GLY A 15 18.35 6.40 1.84
N LYS A 16 17.48 6.01 0.92
CA LYS A 16 16.58 6.92 0.21
C LYS A 16 15.45 7.38 1.13
N LYS A 17 15.13 8.68 1.04
CA LYS A 17 13.87 9.22 1.54
C LYS A 17 12.81 9.19 0.43
N TYR A 18 11.65 8.60 0.70
CA TYR A 18 10.57 8.38 -0.28
C TYR A 18 9.49 9.49 -0.20
N TYR A 19 9.88 10.76 -0.10
CA TYR A 19 8.92 11.87 0.07
C TYR A 19 8.43 12.49 -1.26
N GLU A 20 9.15 12.25 -2.36
CA GLU A 20 8.74 12.76 -3.67
C GLU A 20 7.53 11.98 -4.17
N TYR A 21 6.50 12.71 -4.57
CA TYR A 21 5.32 12.15 -5.22
C TYR A 21 5.66 11.82 -6.67
N GLU A 22 5.88 10.52 -6.93
CA GLU A 22 6.30 9.98 -8.23
C GLU A 22 5.55 8.67 -8.56
N PRO A 23 4.19 8.68 -8.59
CA PRO A 23 3.39 7.45 -8.68
C PRO A 23 3.64 6.64 -9.97
N GLU A 24 4.00 7.30 -11.07
CA GLU A 24 4.31 6.64 -12.34
C GLU A 24 5.58 5.77 -12.23
N ARG A 25 6.54 6.17 -11.39
CA ARG A 25 7.78 5.40 -11.16
C ARG A 25 7.50 4.03 -10.54
N TYR A 26 6.47 3.97 -9.71
CA TYR A 26 6.10 2.75 -8.96
C TYR A 26 4.95 1.99 -9.61
N ASP A 27 4.48 2.45 -10.78
CA ASP A 27 3.33 1.89 -11.50
C ASP A 27 2.11 1.79 -10.57
N CYS A 28 1.72 2.92 -9.96
CA CYS A 28 0.69 2.95 -8.94
C CYS A 28 -0.71 2.62 -9.49
N VAL A 29 -1.51 1.93 -8.67
CA VAL A 29 -2.97 1.81 -8.84
C VAL A 29 -3.68 2.73 -7.86
N TYR A 30 -4.75 3.39 -8.32
CA TYR A 30 -5.48 4.42 -7.59
C TYR A 30 -6.71 3.83 -6.90
N ILE A 31 -6.79 3.97 -5.58
CA ILE A 31 -7.93 3.52 -4.76
C ILE A 31 -8.52 4.73 -4.04
N ASN A 32 -9.85 4.80 -3.96
CA ASN A 32 -10.52 5.82 -3.16
C ASN A 32 -10.15 5.65 -1.67
N CYS A 33 -9.70 6.71 -1.00
CA CYS A 33 -9.34 6.66 0.42
C CYS A 33 -10.47 6.14 1.32
N ASP A 34 -11.73 6.39 1.00
CA ASP A 34 -12.87 5.89 1.80
C ASP A 34 -12.86 4.36 1.89
N ILE A 35 -12.48 3.67 0.79
CA ILE A 35 -12.33 2.21 0.77
C ILE A 35 -11.18 1.77 1.69
N VAL A 36 -10.07 2.50 1.67
CA VAL A 36 -8.90 2.19 2.52
C VAL A 36 -9.21 2.44 3.99
N LEU A 37 -9.98 3.47 4.31
CA LEU A 37 -10.41 3.77 5.67
C LEU A 37 -11.37 2.70 6.21
N ASP A 38 -12.27 2.17 5.38
CA ASP A 38 -13.13 1.03 5.75
C ASP A 38 -12.29 -0.21 6.15
N TRP A 39 -11.09 -0.35 5.61
CA TRP A 39 -10.22 -1.49 5.93
C TRP A 39 -9.66 -1.47 7.36
N TRP A 40 -9.78 -0.33 8.07
CA TRP A 40 -9.28 -0.19 9.44
C TRP A 40 -9.86 -1.26 10.37
N GLU A 41 -11.18 -1.42 10.37
CA GLU A 41 -11.90 -2.34 11.27
C GLU A 41 -11.70 -3.82 10.91
N VAL A 42 -11.26 -4.13 9.69
CA VAL A 42 -11.03 -5.52 9.22
C VAL A 42 -9.57 -5.97 9.34
N GLY A 43 -8.66 -5.07 9.76
CA GLY A 43 -7.29 -5.43 10.13
C GLY A 43 -6.19 -4.59 9.48
N LEU A 44 -6.51 -3.48 8.79
CA LEU A 44 -5.47 -2.60 8.25
C LEU A 44 -4.52 -2.10 9.34
N ASN A 45 -5.04 -1.90 10.56
CA ASN A 45 -4.27 -1.56 11.76
C ASN A 45 -3.31 -2.67 12.26
N GLN A 46 -3.20 -3.79 11.55
CA GLN A 46 -2.21 -4.86 11.78
C GLN A 46 -1.14 -4.91 10.69
N VAL A 47 -1.30 -4.14 9.61
CA VAL A 47 -0.32 -4.07 8.51
C VAL A 47 0.80 -3.13 8.95
N LYS A 48 1.97 -3.69 9.29
CA LYS A 48 3.14 -2.88 9.60
C LYS A 48 3.55 -2.06 8.37
N THR A 49 3.87 -0.79 8.57
CA THR A 49 4.39 0.12 7.56
C THR A 49 5.47 1.01 8.14
N TYR A 50 6.16 1.75 7.26
CA TYR A 50 7.03 2.86 7.63
C TYR A 50 6.48 4.15 7.03
N ILE A 51 6.33 5.21 7.83
CA ILE A 51 5.66 6.45 7.41
C ILE A 51 6.54 7.70 7.53
N GLY A 52 6.11 8.80 6.92
CA GLY A 52 6.76 10.10 7.01
C GLY A 52 7.72 10.38 5.86
N VAL A 53 8.83 9.64 5.75
CA VAL A 53 9.80 9.80 4.63
C VAL A 53 10.74 8.61 4.41
N GLY A 54 10.71 7.56 5.24
CA GLY A 54 11.73 6.49 5.22
C GLY A 54 11.47 5.43 6.30
N PHE A 55 12.52 4.73 6.74
CA PHE A 55 12.40 3.56 7.63
C PHE A 55 12.44 3.87 9.14
N GLU A 56 12.55 5.14 9.51
CA GLU A 56 12.76 5.57 10.90
C GLU A 56 11.50 5.45 11.78
N LYS A 57 10.31 5.53 11.16
CA LYS A 57 9.04 5.56 11.89
C LYS A 57 8.16 4.39 11.48
N GLU A 58 8.16 3.35 12.31
CA GLU A 58 7.21 2.25 12.20
C GLU A 58 5.79 2.74 12.53
N PHE A 59 4.82 2.21 11.80
CA PHE A 59 3.40 2.43 11.98
C PHE A 59 2.63 1.14 11.65
N TYR A 60 1.37 1.07 12.05
CA TYR A 60 0.48 -0.03 11.69
C TYR A 60 -0.78 0.54 11.04
N GLY A 61 -0.93 0.29 9.74
CA GLY A 61 -1.92 0.92 8.88
C GLY A 61 -1.28 1.70 7.73
N ILE A 62 -2.10 2.51 7.05
CA ILE A 62 -1.69 3.39 5.95
C ILE A 62 -1.85 4.85 6.39
N ASP A 63 -0.84 5.66 6.11
CA ASP A 63 -0.90 7.12 6.22
C ASP A 63 -1.62 7.69 4.99
N VAL A 64 -2.89 8.03 5.15
CA VAL A 64 -3.77 8.51 4.06
C VAL A 64 -3.51 9.97 3.67
N ASP A 65 -2.65 10.68 4.41
CA ASP A 65 -2.22 12.05 4.14
C ASP A 65 -0.70 12.13 3.90
N GLY A 66 -0.06 11.00 3.59
CA GLY A 66 1.39 10.89 3.53
C GLY A 66 1.90 9.71 2.69
N VAL A 67 3.11 9.26 3.02
CA VAL A 67 3.75 8.13 2.34
C VAL A 67 3.88 6.97 3.31
N SER A 68 3.44 5.79 2.87
CA SER A 68 3.61 4.53 3.59
C SER A 68 4.44 3.54 2.79
N LEU A 69 5.49 2.98 3.38
CA LEU A 69 6.23 1.85 2.84
C LEU A 69 5.70 0.57 3.50
N ILE A 70 5.21 -0.37 2.69
CA ILE A 70 4.68 -1.65 3.15
C ILE A 70 5.76 -2.72 2.91
N PRO A 71 6.34 -3.31 3.96
CA PRO A 71 7.38 -4.30 3.82
C PRO A 71 6.83 -5.68 3.39
N PRO A 72 7.64 -6.55 2.76
CA PRO A 72 7.21 -7.85 2.25
C PRO A 72 6.50 -8.71 3.28
N GLU A 73 6.96 -8.72 4.53
CA GLU A 73 6.38 -9.51 5.62
C GLU A 73 4.93 -9.11 5.97
N SER A 74 4.52 -7.89 5.61
CA SER A 74 3.16 -7.38 5.87
C SER A 74 2.19 -7.64 4.72
N LEU A 75 2.69 -8.01 3.53
CA LEU A 75 1.86 -8.17 2.34
C LEU A 75 0.86 -9.33 2.46
N SER A 76 1.17 -10.36 3.24
CA SER A 76 0.21 -11.46 3.48
C SER A 76 -1.02 -11.02 4.28
N VAL A 77 -0.87 -10.06 5.19
CA VAL A 77 -1.99 -9.48 5.94
C VAL A 77 -2.77 -8.53 5.03
N PHE A 78 -2.04 -7.67 4.30
CA PHE A 78 -2.66 -6.70 3.40
C PHE A 78 -3.45 -7.36 2.27
N GLU A 79 -2.92 -8.43 1.67
CA GLU A 79 -3.61 -9.23 0.65
C GLU A 79 -4.95 -9.77 1.14
N LYS A 80 -4.98 -10.34 2.35
CA LYS A 80 -6.22 -10.90 2.93
C LYS A 80 -7.29 -9.84 3.13
N ILE A 81 -6.89 -8.64 3.55
CA ILE A 81 -7.80 -7.49 3.71
C ILE A 81 -8.44 -7.14 2.37
N VAL A 82 -7.62 -6.90 1.34
CA VAL A 82 -8.11 -6.54 0.00
C VAL A 82 -8.94 -7.66 -0.63
N GLU A 83 -8.52 -8.92 -0.47
CA GLU A 83 -9.26 -10.09 -0.97
C GLU A 83 -10.60 -10.31 -0.26
N SER A 84 -10.72 -9.91 1.01
CA SER A 84 -11.95 -10.02 1.79
C SER A 84 -12.98 -8.94 1.48
N ASP A 85 -12.57 -7.82 0.87
CA ASP A 85 -13.48 -6.74 0.51
C ASP A 85 -14.45 -7.18 -0.60
N PRO A 86 -15.78 -7.14 -0.38
CA PRO A 86 -16.77 -7.53 -1.39
C PRO A 86 -16.65 -6.73 -2.69
N ARG A 87 -16.19 -5.48 -2.63
CA ARG A 87 -16.01 -4.59 -3.79
C ARG A 87 -14.97 -5.13 -4.76
N THR A 88 -13.99 -5.90 -4.29
CA THR A 88 -12.94 -6.54 -5.12
C THR A 88 -13.50 -7.45 -6.22
N LYS A 89 -14.74 -7.93 -6.08
CA LYS A 89 -15.41 -8.73 -7.13
C LYS A 89 -15.77 -7.92 -8.38
N GLU A 90 -16.06 -6.64 -8.22
CA GLU A 90 -16.55 -5.78 -9.30
C GLU A 90 -15.54 -4.69 -9.66
N ASP A 91 -14.89 -4.08 -8.67
CA ASP A 91 -13.96 -2.96 -8.83
C ASP A 91 -12.65 -3.40 -9.51
N PRO A 92 -12.37 -2.92 -10.74
CA PRO A 92 -11.14 -3.28 -11.45
C PRO A 92 -9.87 -2.79 -10.73
N SER A 93 -9.91 -1.63 -10.07
CA SER A 93 -8.75 -1.06 -9.37
C SER A 93 -8.38 -1.93 -8.16
N LEU A 94 -9.36 -2.47 -7.44
CA LEU A 94 -9.09 -3.41 -6.34
C LEU A 94 -8.54 -4.75 -6.84
N LYS A 95 -8.99 -5.23 -8.00
CA LYS A 95 -8.40 -6.43 -8.63
C LYS A 95 -6.95 -6.18 -9.05
N GLU A 96 -6.64 -5.02 -9.61
CA GLU A 96 -5.27 -4.65 -9.97
C GLU A 96 -4.39 -4.46 -8.73
N LEU A 97 -4.90 -3.87 -7.66
CA LEU A 97 -4.20 -3.80 -6.37
C LEU A 97 -3.87 -5.21 -5.86
N LEU A 98 -4.84 -6.12 -5.85
CA LEU A 98 -4.62 -7.50 -5.40
C LEU A 98 -3.54 -8.21 -6.23
N LYS A 99 -3.52 -8.00 -7.56
CA LYS A 99 -2.45 -8.51 -8.43
C LYS A 99 -1.08 -7.93 -8.06
N LYS A 100 -0.99 -6.62 -7.81
CA LYS A 100 0.27 -5.96 -7.40
C LYS A 100 0.76 -6.47 -6.05
N ILE A 101 -0.12 -6.66 -5.07
CA ILE A 101 0.22 -7.24 -3.76
C ILE A 101 0.78 -8.65 -3.94
N LYS A 102 0.07 -9.51 -4.70
CA LYS A 102 0.51 -10.90 -4.97
C LYS A 102 1.89 -10.92 -5.64
N LYS A 103 2.10 -10.09 -6.66
CA LYS A 103 3.41 -9.95 -7.33
C LYS A 103 4.50 -9.49 -6.38
N ALA A 104 4.27 -8.43 -5.60
CA ALA A 104 5.25 -7.91 -4.65
C ALA A 104 5.60 -8.96 -3.58
N LYS A 105 4.61 -9.73 -3.10
CA LYS A 105 4.81 -10.82 -2.16
C LYS A 105 5.66 -11.94 -2.77
N GLU A 106 5.34 -12.40 -3.98
CA GLU A 106 6.08 -13.44 -4.70
C GLU A 106 7.54 -13.03 -4.98
N GLU A 107 7.77 -11.76 -5.32
CA GLU A 107 9.09 -11.22 -5.62
C GLU A 107 9.84 -10.65 -4.39
N ASN A 108 9.26 -10.79 -3.19
CA ASN A 108 9.78 -10.25 -1.92
C ASN A 108 10.13 -8.75 -2.01
N LYS A 109 9.19 -7.94 -2.51
CA LYS A 109 9.33 -6.50 -2.74
C LYS A 109 8.53 -5.70 -1.73
N TYR A 110 9.02 -4.49 -1.45
CA TYR A 110 8.24 -3.47 -0.77
C TYR A 110 7.16 -2.92 -1.71
N MET A 111 6.06 -2.49 -1.12
CA MET A 111 5.11 -1.60 -1.78
C MET A 111 5.20 -0.19 -1.18
N ILE A 112 4.74 0.79 -1.94
CA ILE A 112 4.59 2.19 -1.51
C ILE A 112 3.14 2.61 -1.69
N CYS A 113 2.63 3.41 -0.75
CA CYS A 113 1.34 4.08 -0.85
C CYS A 113 1.55 5.59 -0.72
N PHE A 114 0.97 6.36 -1.63
CA PHE A 114 0.80 7.81 -1.49
C PHE A 114 -0.66 8.12 -1.16
N GLY A 115 -0.92 8.80 -0.05
CA GLY A 115 -2.21 9.40 0.26
C GLY A 115 -2.24 10.85 -0.21
N VAL A 116 -3.16 11.20 -1.13
CA VAL A 116 -3.25 12.51 -1.80
C VAL A 116 -4.69 13.00 -1.99
#